data_AF-A0AAV1YZU8-F1
#
_entry.id   AF-A0AAV1YZU8-F1
#
_cell.length_a   1.000
_cell.length_b   1.000
_cell.length_c   1.000
_cell.angle_alpha   90.00
_cell.angle_beta   90.00
_cell.angle_gamma   90.00
#
_symmetry.space_group_name_H-M   'P 1'
#
loop_
_entity.id
_entity.type
_entity.pdbx_description
1 polymer ?
#
loop_
_entity_poly.entity_id
_entity_poly.type
_entity_poly.pdbx_seq_one_letter_code
_entity_poly.pdbx_strand_id
1 'polypeptide(L)'
;MNVGPNPKIEIKSSKEGRETLPLNVVNNYFSLGVDARIALEFHEAREAKPGKFNSRFRNKMFYGQAGGKDLIQRKWKDLSNYVTLECDGQDMTNKLKEMKVHSILFLNISNYGGGTKPWGASGMGHFQPPSTDDGMIEVIGLT
;
A
#
# COMPACT_ATOMS: atom_id res chain seq x y z
N MET A 1 -7.21 13.40 22.67
CA MET A 1 -7.62 12.03 23.03
C MET A 1 -6.48 11.43 23.86
N ASN A 2 -6.77 10.77 24.99
CA ASN A 2 -5.74 10.03 25.74
C ASN A 2 -5.41 8.76 24.95
N VAL A 3 -4.28 8.77 24.25
CA VAL A 3 -3.77 7.60 23.52
C VAL A 3 -2.88 6.82 24.48
N GLY A 4 -3.29 5.61 24.83
CA GLY A 4 -2.54 4.70 25.71
C GLY A 4 -1.93 3.54 24.92
N PRO A 5 -0.86 2.90 25.44
CA PRO A 5 -0.31 1.67 24.86
C PRO A 5 -1.39 0.60 24.74
N ASN A 6 -1.35 -0.20 23.67
CA ASN A 6 -2.24 -1.36 23.55
C ASN A 6 -1.99 -2.33 24.71
N PRO A 7 -2.95 -2.53 25.64
CA PRO A 7 -2.74 -3.34 26.84
C PRO A 7 -2.55 -4.82 26.54
N LYS A 8 -2.86 -5.26 25.31
CA LYS A 8 -2.60 -6.63 24.85
C LYS A 8 -1.16 -6.85 24.37
N ILE A 9 -0.33 -5.80 24.32
CA ILE A 9 1.06 -5.87 23.85
C ILE A 9 2.01 -5.42 24.97
N GLU A 10 2.67 -6.38 25.61
CA GLU A 10 3.81 -6.07 26.48
C GLU A 10 4.98 -5.54 25.64
N ILE A 11 5.45 -4.34 25.96
CA ILE A 11 6.68 -3.78 25.37
C ILE A 11 7.86 -4.36 26.13
N LYS A 12 8.28 -5.58 25.75
CA LYS A 12 9.56 -6.12 26.21
C LYS A 12 10.69 -5.33 25.55
N SER A 13 11.66 -4.87 26.34
CA SER A 13 12.88 -4.22 25.85
C SER A 13 13.81 -5.25 25.19
N SER A 14 13.43 -5.76 24.02
CA SER A 14 14.28 -6.70 23.30
C SER A 14 15.31 -5.90 22.48
N LYS A 15 16.59 -6.06 22.81
CA LYS A 15 17.71 -5.60 21.96
C LYS A 15 17.81 -6.40 20.64
N GLU A 16 16.97 -7.41 20.49
CA GLU A 16 16.82 -8.25 19.30
C GLU A 16 15.38 -8.13 18.76
N GLY A 17 15.24 -8.14 17.43
CA GLY A 17 13.94 -8.06 16.77
C GLY A 17 13.03 -9.23 17.18
N ARG A 18 11.73 -8.98 17.34
CA ARG A 18 10.77 -10.04 17.67
C ARG A 18 10.74 -11.07 16.55
N GLU A 19 10.98 -12.35 16.86
CA GLU A 19 10.92 -13.46 15.90
C GLU A 19 9.54 -13.56 15.23
N THR A 20 8.48 -13.25 15.97
CA THR A 20 7.11 -13.16 15.47
C THR A 20 6.62 -11.71 15.58
N LEU A 21 6.44 -11.06 14.43
CA LEU A 21 5.79 -9.76 14.39
C LEU A 21 4.29 -9.94 14.70
N PRO A 22 3.67 -9.04 15.49
CA PRO A 22 2.21 -9.01 15.59
C PRO A 22 1.64 -8.69 14.20
N LEU A 23 1.26 -9.73 13.45
CA LEU A 23 0.69 -9.62 12.09
C LEU A 23 -0.72 -8.98 12.07
N ASN A 24 -1.24 -8.59 13.25
CA ASN A 24 -2.55 -7.99 13.43
C ASN A 24 -2.51 -6.46 13.53
N VAL A 25 -1.37 -5.80 13.26
CA VAL A 25 -1.23 -4.34 13.33
C VAL A 25 -0.69 -3.81 12.02
N VAL A 26 -1.47 -2.94 11.36
CA VAL A 26 -1.06 -2.22 10.16
C VAL A 26 -1.04 -0.73 10.50
N ASN A 27 0.15 -0.15 10.65
CA ASN A 27 0.35 1.29 10.92
C ASN A 27 0.69 2.09 9.65
N ASN A 28 0.68 1.43 8.49
CA ASN A 28 1.16 2.01 7.24
C ASN A 28 0.22 1.61 6.11
N TYR A 29 0.72 0.90 5.09
CA TYR A 29 -0.09 0.31 4.05
C TYR A 29 0.42 -1.08 3.71
N PHE A 30 -0.44 -1.86 3.04
CA PHE A 30 -0.04 -3.03 2.31
C PHE A 30 -0.68 -3.00 0.92
N SER A 31 -0.06 -3.67 -0.04
CA SER A 31 -0.57 -3.70 -1.41
C SER A 31 -0.38 -5.06 -2.07
N LEU A 32 -1.19 -5.28 -3.10
CA LEU A 32 -1.13 -6.39 -4.03
C LEU A 32 -1.00 -5.83 -5.44
N GLY A 33 -0.31 -6.55 -6.32
CA GLY A 33 -0.23 -6.21 -7.73
C GLY A 33 1.03 -5.47 -8.14
N VAL A 34 0.87 -4.54 -9.09
CA VAL A 34 1.99 -3.81 -9.68
C VAL A 34 2.79 -3.01 -8.66
N ASP A 35 2.15 -2.42 -7.65
CA ASP A 35 2.85 -1.69 -6.57
C ASP A 35 3.82 -2.60 -5.81
N ALA A 36 3.35 -3.76 -5.35
CA ALA A 36 4.17 -4.74 -4.64
C ALA A 36 5.35 -5.23 -5.49
N ARG A 37 5.15 -5.40 -6.81
CA ARG A 37 6.23 -5.76 -7.73
C ARG A 37 7.26 -4.64 -7.88
N ILE A 38 6.85 -3.40 -8.05
CA ILE A 38 7.78 -2.27 -8.15
C ILE A 38 8.58 -2.12 -6.85
N ALA A 39 7.93 -2.31 -5.70
CA ALA A 39 8.59 -2.32 -4.40
C ALA A 39 9.64 -3.44 -4.29
N LEU A 40 9.34 -4.64 -4.80
CA LEU A 40 10.29 -5.75 -4.87
C LEU A 40 11.46 -5.43 -5.81
N GLU A 41 11.20 -4.96 -7.03
CA GLU A 41 12.25 -4.60 -8.00
C GLU A 41 13.16 -3.49 -7.45
N PHE A 42 12.59 -2.51 -6.73
CA PHE A 42 13.37 -1.48 -6.03
C PHE A 42 14.25 -2.06 -4.93
N HIS A 43 13.68 -2.97 -4.11
CA HIS A 43 14.41 -3.63 -3.03
C HIS A 43 15.59 -4.43 -3.58
N GLU A 44 15.37 -5.29 -4.57
CA GLU A 44 16.41 -6.11 -5.20
C GLU A 44 17.51 -5.26 -5.84
N ALA A 45 17.12 -4.20 -6.57
CA ALA A 45 18.09 -3.30 -7.19
C ALA A 45 18.93 -2.55 -6.15
N ARG A 46 18.32 -2.21 -5.00
CA ARG A 46 19.01 -1.57 -3.87
C ARG A 46 19.99 -2.51 -3.20
N GLU A 47 19.59 -3.74 -2.91
CA GLU A 47 20.49 -4.75 -2.34
C GLU A 47 21.67 -5.05 -3.26
N ALA A 48 21.44 -5.10 -4.58
CA ALA A 48 22.50 -5.33 -5.56
C ALA A 48 23.48 -4.15 -5.69
N LYS A 49 23.02 -2.89 -5.54
CA LYS A 49 23.82 -1.68 -5.80
C LYS A 49 23.53 -0.55 -4.80
N PRO A 50 23.80 -0.71 -3.50
CA PRO A 50 23.37 0.22 -2.45
C PRO A 50 23.86 1.66 -2.67
N GLY A 51 25.06 1.84 -3.23
CA GLY A 51 25.63 3.15 -3.56
C GLY A 51 24.83 3.98 -4.59
N LYS A 52 23.89 3.38 -5.32
CA LYS A 52 23.00 4.08 -6.26
C LYS A 52 21.71 4.60 -5.61
N PHE A 53 21.38 4.16 -4.39
CA PHE A 53 20.09 4.39 -3.73
C PHE A 53 20.18 5.30 -2.49
N ASN A 54 21.28 6.04 -2.37
CA ASN A 54 21.52 6.99 -1.28
C ASN A 54 20.87 8.38 -1.49
N SER A 55 20.13 8.57 -2.59
CA SER A 55 19.50 9.86 -2.92
C SER A 55 17.99 9.72 -3.04
N ARG A 56 17.25 10.54 -2.27
CA ARG A 56 15.78 10.59 -2.32
C ARG A 56 15.25 10.90 -3.72
N PHE A 57 15.91 11.79 -4.45
CA PHE A 57 15.52 12.16 -5.81
C PHE A 57 15.70 10.97 -6.77
N ARG A 58 16.85 10.29 -6.71
CA ARG A 58 17.12 9.11 -7.56
C ARG A 58 16.17 7.97 -7.24
N ASN A 59 15.88 7.74 -5.96
CA ASN A 59 14.93 6.73 -5.55
C ASN A 59 13.53 7.05 -6.10
N LYS A 60 13.09 8.31 -6.00
CA LYS A 60 11.81 8.73 -6.59
C LYS A 60 11.77 8.54 -8.12
N MET A 61 12.86 8.85 -8.81
CA MET A 61 12.97 8.66 -10.25
C MET A 61 12.87 7.18 -10.65
N PHE A 62 13.49 6.28 -9.88
CA PHE A 62 13.38 4.83 -10.10
C PHE A 62 11.91 4.39 -10.05
N TYR A 63 11.18 4.77 -8.99
CA TYR A 63 9.75 4.44 -8.86
C TYR A 63 8.92 4.99 -10.02
N GLY A 64 9.20 6.22 -10.48
CA GLY A 64 8.53 6.81 -11.63
C GLY A 64 8.77 6.04 -12.95
N GLN A 65 10.02 5.63 -13.19
CA GLN A 65 10.39 4.86 -14.38
C GLN A 65 9.82 3.44 -14.34
N ALA A 66 9.90 2.76 -13.20
CA ALA A 66 9.35 1.42 -13.00
C ALA A 66 7.83 1.41 -13.15
N GLY A 67 7.13 2.37 -12.53
CA GLY A 67 5.70 2.57 -12.69
C GLY A 67 5.29 2.81 -14.15
N GLY A 68 5.99 3.71 -14.86
CA GLY A 68 5.72 3.97 -16.28
C GLY A 68 5.94 2.75 -17.18
N LYS A 69 7.02 1.99 -16.96
CA LYS A 69 7.31 0.75 -17.70
C LYS A 69 6.21 -0.29 -17.50
N ASP A 70 5.74 -0.45 -16.27
CA ASP A 70 4.74 -1.46 -15.95
C ASP A 70 3.34 -1.15 -16.47
N LEU A 71 2.97 0.12 -16.51
CA LEU A 71 1.74 0.58 -17.17
C LEU A 71 1.72 0.21 -18.66
N ILE A 72 2.89 0.27 -19.32
CA ILE A 72 3.04 -0.11 -20.73
C ILE A 72 2.99 -1.64 -20.89
N GLN A 73 3.65 -2.38 -19.99
CA GLN A 73 3.74 -3.85 -20.09
C GLN A 73 2.43 -4.56 -19.71
N ARG A 74 1.53 -3.91 -18.95
CA ARG A 74 0.23 -4.44 -18.53
C ARG A 74 0.29 -5.86 -17.93
N LYS A 75 1.40 -6.22 -17.30
CA LYS A 75 1.63 -7.57 -16.75
C LYS A 75 0.63 -7.97 -15.67
N TRP A 76 0.02 -6.99 -15.01
CA TRP A 76 -0.94 -7.19 -13.91
C TRP A 76 -2.39 -6.94 -14.31
N LYS A 77 -2.68 -6.88 -15.63
CA LYS A 77 -4.03 -6.70 -16.16
C LYS A 77 -5.04 -7.76 -15.73
N ASP A 78 -4.54 -8.95 -15.43
CA ASP A 78 -5.36 -10.08 -15.05
C ASP A 78 -5.47 -10.24 -13.53
N LEU A 79 -4.84 -9.37 -12.71
CA LEU A 79 -4.91 -9.46 -11.23
C LEU A 79 -6.36 -9.59 -10.76
N SER A 80 -7.23 -8.73 -11.29
CA SER A 80 -8.68 -8.72 -10.99
C SER A 80 -9.41 -10.04 -11.27
N ASN A 81 -8.85 -10.92 -12.12
CA ASN A 81 -9.43 -12.24 -12.39
C ASN A 81 -9.08 -13.28 -11.31
N TYR A 82 -8.03 -13.04 -10.51
CA TYR A 82 -7.52 -13.98 -9.52
C TYR A 82 -7.82 -13.59 -8.07
N VAL A 83 -8.47 -12.44 -7.85
CA VAL A 83 -8.74 -11.91 -6.52
C VAL A 83 -10.23 -11.68 -6.32
N THR A 84 -10.70 -11.97 -5.12
CA THR A 84 -12.00 -11.56 -4.60
C THR A 84 -11.77 -10.50 -3.53
N LEU A 85 -12.67 -9.53 -3.43
CA LEU A 85 -12.60 -8.48 -2.41
C LEU A 85 -13.97 -8.29 -1.79
N GLU A 86 -14.04 -8.39 -0.47
CA GLU A 86 -15.20 -8.02 0.31
C GLU A 86 -14.81 -6.87 1.23
N CYS A 87 -15.61 -5.81 1.26
CA CYS A 87 -15.44 -4.67 2.16
C CYS A 87 -16.72 -4.51 2.97
N ASP A 88 -16.65 -4.62 4.29
CA ASP A 88 -17.80 -4.42 5.20
C ASP A 88 -19.05 -5.25 4.82
N GLY A 89 -18.84 -6.51 4.40
CA GLY A 89 -19.91 -7.41 3.96
C GLY A 89 -20.44 -7.16 2.54
N GLN A 90 -19.85 -6.22 1.80
CA GLN A 90 -20.16 -5.96 0.40
C GLN A 90 -19.11 -6.59 -0.52
N ASP A 91 -19.54 -7.45 -1.44
CA ASP A 91 -18.67 -8.01 -2.49
C ASP A 91 -18.32 -6.94 -3.54
N MET A 92 -17.03 -6.65 -3.66
CA MET A 92 -16.43 -5.67 -4.56
C MET A 92 -15.72 -6.34 -5.75
N THR A 93 -15.76 -7.68 -5.86
CA THR A 93 -15.03 -8.47 -6.86
C THR A 93 -15.37 -8.05 -8.29
N ASN A 94 -16.65 -7.83 -8.59
CA ASN A 94 -17.08 -7.39 -9.93
C ASN A 94 -16.52 -6.01 -10.29
N LYS A 95 -16.50 -5.08 -9.32
CA LYS A 95 -15.93 -3.74 -9.51
C LYS A 95 -14.43 -3.80 -9.84
N LEU A 96 -13.67 -4.70 -9.19
CA LEU A 96 -12.26 -4.91 -9.50
C LEU A 96 -12.05 -5.36 -10.96
N LYS A 97 -12.89 -6.27 -11.44
CA LYS A 97 -12.84 -6.80 -12.82
C LYS A 97 -13.22 -5.75 -13.85
N GLU A 98 -14.31 -5.03 -13.62
CA GLU A 98 -14.80 -3.96 -14.50
C GLU A 98 -13.77 -2.84 -14.68
N MET A 99 -13.18 -2.40 -13.57
CA MET A 99 -12.15 -1.36 -13.60
C MET A 99 -10.79 -1.88 -14.05
N LYS A 100 -10.62 -3.20 -14.25
CA LYS A 100 -9.35 -3.85 -14.63
C LYS A 100 -8.22 -3.44 -13.68
N VAL A 101 -8.47 -3.56 -12.39
CA VAL A 101 -7.50 -3.16 -11.36
C VAL A 101 -6.21 -3.98 -11.48
N HIS A 102 -5.08 -3.27 -11.53
CA HIS A 102 -3.72 -3.82 -11.61
C HIS A 102 -3.00 -3.79 -10.25
N SER A 103 -3.51 -3.02 -9.29
CA SER A 103 -3.03 -2.99 -7.91
C SER A 103 -4.16 -2.73 -6.94
N ILE A 104 -4.16 -3.43 -5.80
CA ILE A 104 -5.06 -3.13 -4.67
C ILE A 104 -4.20 -2.64 -3.52
N LEU A 105 -4.56 -1.52 -2.92
CA LEU A 105 -3.88 -0.91 -1.79
C LEU A 105 -4.84 -0.85 -0.60
N PHE A 106 -4.30 -1.18 0.56
CA PHE A 106 -4.95 -1.01 1.85
C PHE A 106 -4.12 -0.02 2.64
N LEU A 107 -4.68 1.16 2.88
CA LEU A 107 -3.98 2.28 3.49
C LEU A 107 -4.50 2.52 4.91
N ASN A 108 -3.60 2.80 5.83
CA ASN A 108 -3.86 3.40 7.15
C ASN A 108 -3.00 4.67 7.31
N ILE A 109 -2.81 5.41 6.21
CA ILE A 109 -2.02 6.64 6.14
C ILE A 109 -2.67 7.65 5.21
N SER A 110 -2.49 8.93 5.54
CA SER A 110 -3.09 10.04 4.80
C SER A 110 -2.33 10.45 3.53
N ASN A 111 -1.22 9.80 3.17
CA ASN A 111 -0.48 10.05 1.93
C ASN A 111 0.27 8.79 1.49
N TYR A 112 0.27 8.48 0.19
CA TYR A 112 0.94 7.31 -0.38
C TYR A 112 2.01 7.74 -1.41
N GLY A 113 2.86 6.82 -1.90
CA GLY A 113 3.68 7.04 -3.10
C GLY A 113 4.63 8.26 -3.08
N GLY A 114 5.12 8.65 -1.90
CA GLY A 114 5.98 9.84 -1.77
C GLY A 114 5.22 11.17 -1.71
N GLY A 115 4.00 11.17 -1.15
CA GLY A 115 3.18 12.35 -0.86
C GLY A 115 1.96 12.52 -1.77
N THR A 116 1.61 11.50 -2.55
CA THR A 116 0.43 11.49 -3.42
C THR A 116 -0.82 11.14 -2.62
N LYS A 117 -1.98 11.62 -3.10
CA LYS A 117 -3.30 11.35 -2.54
C LYS A 117 -4.11 10.55 -3.57
N PRO A 118 -4.04 9.21 -3.55
CA PRO A 118 -4.68 8.37 -4.56
C PRO A 118 -6.22 8.43 -4.57
N TRP A 119 -6.85 8.93 -3.51
CA TRP A 119 -8.30 9.17 -3.41
C TRP A 119 -8.78 10.51 -4.02
N GLY A 120 -7.88 11.33 -4.57
CA GLY A 120 -8.22 12.63 -5.17
C GLY A 120 -8.40 13.79 -4.17
N ALA A 121 -8.80 14.96 -4.68
CA ALA A 121 -9.19 16.09 -3.83
C ALA A 121 -10.56 15.77 -3.19
N SER A 122 -10.71 16.08 -1.90
CA SER A 122 -11.89 15.80 -1.07
C SER A 122 -13.21 15.90 -1.85
N GLY A 123 -14.00 14.81 -1.90
CA GLY A 123 -15.36 14.85 -2.44
C GLY A 123 -15.73 13.89 -3.57
N MET A 124 -14.94 12.85 -3.87
CA MET A 124 -15.46 11.76 -4.73
C MET A 124 -16.41 10.84 -3.93
N GLY A 125 -17.66 11.26 -3.82
CA GLY A 125 -18.78 10.44 -3.32
C GLY A 125 -19.06 10.56 -1.81
N HIS A 126 -19.61 9.49 -1.23
CA HIS A 126 -20.03 9.40 0.18
C HIS A 126 -18.87 9.21 1.18
N PHE A 127 -17.62 9.25 0.72
CA PHE A 127 -16.46 8.93 1.56
C PHE A 127 -15.91 10.17 2.26
N GLN A 128 -15.58 10.02 3.54
CA GLN A 128 -14.90 11.04 4.33
C GLN A 128 -13.42 11.16 3.91
N PRO A 129 -12.76 12.28 4.22
CA PRO A 129 -11.31 12.36 4.10
C PRO A 129 -10.62 11.27 4.92
N PRO A 130 -9.56 10.61 4.40
CA PRO A 130 -8.83 9.58 5.14
C PRO A 130 -8.32 10.06 6.49
N SER A 131 -8.54 9.26 7.54
CA SER A 131 -8.00 9.50 8.89
C SER A 131 -7.43 8.22 9.49
N THR A 132 -6.35 8.34 10.25
CA THR A 132 -5.68 7.17 10.85
C THR A 132 -6.26 6.77 12.20
N ASP A 133 -7.29 7.48 12.68
CA ASP A 133 -7.90 7.34 14.01
C ASP A 133 -9.43 7.16 13.97
N ASP A 134 -10.02 6.97 12.79
CA ASP A 134 -11.46 6.74 12.61
C ASP A 134 -11.87 5.26 12.72
N GLY A 135 -10.89 4.36 12.84
CA GLY A 135 -11.10 2.92 12.92
C GLY A 135 -11.32 2.24 11.57
N MET A 136 -11.09 2.93 10.46
CA MET A 136 -11.26 2.43 9.09
C MET A 136 -9.92 2.15 8.41
N ILE A 137 -9.97 1.46 7.27
CA ILE A 137 -8.84 1.26 6.35
C ILE A 137 -9.33 1.64 4.95
N GLU A 138 -8.58 2.47 4.24
CA GLU A 138 -8.93 2.80 2.86
C GLU A 138 -8.50 1.69 1.90
N VAL A 139 -9.43 1.25 1.05
CA VAL A 139 -9.17 0.28 -0.01
C VAL A 139 -9.20 0.97 -1.37
N ILE A 140 -8.08 0.92 -2.11
CA ILE A 140 -7.90 1.64 -3.37
C ILE A 140 -7.47 0.68 -4.47
N GLY A 141 -8.16 0.72 -5.61
CA GLY A 141 -7.74 0.06 -6.84
C GLY A 141 -6.99 1.02 -7.77
N LEU A 142 -5.79 0.65 -8.21
CA LEU A 142 -5.05 1.35 -9.27
C LEU A 142 -5.23 0.61 -10.59
N THR A 143 -5.44 1.38 -11.66
CA THR A 143 -5.65 0.91 -13.04
C THR A 143 -4.53 1.40 -13.94
#